data_AF-A0A966K9I5-F1
#
_entry.id   AF-A0A966K9I5-F1
#
_cell.length_a   1.000
_cell.length_b   1.000
_cell.length_c   1.000
_cell.angle_alpha   90.00
_cell.angle_beta   90.00
_cell.angle_gamma   90.00
#
_symmetry.space_group_name_H-M   'P 1'
#
loop_
_entity.id
_entity.type
_entity.pdbx_description
1 polymer ?
#
loop_
_entity_poly.entity_id
_entity_poly.type
_entity_poly.pdbx_seq_one_letter_code
_entity_poly.pdbx_strand_id
1 'polypeptide(L)'
;NVNYAASKTSTSADSATTPDQLRDGAIGFYTESGTLIPAAGTGMSTATRFFIAQGTSTGCLTTPLLDRRGIKSTLIQDYTAPVLQVSYVGFNGTSGSLQNSTTVKNDTASIKIIETTLGRQVFPKQTFTAVLAASATPYDIAAGLATVLNSTNFSGSTTKFAQAEVVTDGSLANYTMTGTTPTVTFTNGSKVVTLGGTTPTIDVAVGDIIKFNAGATPTNANGIAYKVTAVSAGVSFTLDRAFGGSTQTLTQAEAQGTRLKKTTSITAGGVRLTANDVGKHFRLAVSGVIEKADITYSVPFNPGSGRAAQVLQMEKDFSSYSYGNWNKVGPYAVFGANTLYTDSTATYDLFDIKTTRISPDKSGMDSNIGAVITTVVAIHASATGANSALDTIIAAI
;
A
#
# COMPACT_ATOMS: atom_id res chain seq x y z
N ASN A 1 0.09 19.79 4.71
CA ASN A 1 -1.10 19.57 5.57
C ASN A 1 -2.22 20.55 5.21
N VAL A 2 -3.04 20.20 4.23
CA VAL A 2 -4.33 20.88 4.02
C VAL A 2 -5.37 20.04 4.75
N ASN A 3 -5.63 20.44 5.99
CA ASN A 3 -6.61 19.78 6.84
C ASN A 3 -7.97 20.42 6.55
N TYR A 4 -8.98 19.58 6.29
CA TYR A 4 -10.33 20.06 6.00
C TYR A 4 -10.79 21.04 7.07
N ALA A 5 -11.16 22.25 6.64
CA ALA A 5 -11.56 23.36 7.48
C ALA A 5 -10.67 23.54 8.73
N ALA A 6 -9.35 23.43 8.57
CA ALA A 6 -8.44 23.71 9.67
C ALA A 6 -8.23 25.22 9.85
N SER A 7 -8.21 25.65 11.11
CA SER A 7 -8.03 27.05 11.46
C SER A 7 -6.57 27.48 11.44
N LYS A 8 -6.32 28.78 11.37
CA LYS A 8 -4.99 29.39 11.53
C LYS A 8 -4.26 28.94 12.79
N THR A 9 -4.99 28.60 13.85
CA THR A 9 -4.44 28.21 15.17
C THR A 9 -4.45 26.71 15.42
N SER A 10 -5.19 25.90 14.64
CA SER A 10 -5.29 24.45 14.84
C SER A 10 -5.15 23.68 13.55
N THR A 11 -4.37 22.60 13.59
CA THR A 11 -4.28 21.62 12.50
C THR A 11 -5.46 20.66 12.52
N SER A 12 -6.32 20.65 13.53
CA SER A 12 -7.45 19.72 13.57
C SER A 12 -8.48 20.05 12.49
N ALA A 13 -9.09 19.01 11.91
CA ALA A 13 -10.23 19.16 11.03
C ALA A 13 -11.39 19.87 11.73
N ASP A 14 -12.23 20.54 10.95
CA ASP A 14 -13.42 21.27 11.41
C ASP A 14 -13.17 22.42 12.42
N SER A 15 -11.92 22.86 12.58
CA SER A 15 -11.57 23.90 13.54
C SER A 15 -11.79 25.34 13.03
N ALA A 16 -11.95 25.53 11.72
CA ALA A 16 -12.31 26.80 11.07
C ALA A 16 -13.82 26.85 10.83
N THR A 17 -14.57 27.27 11.85
CA THR A 17 -16.03 27.39 11.82
C THR A 17 -16.55 28.44 10.84
N THR A 18 -15.70 29.37 10.41
CA THR A 18 -15.97 30.36 9.36
C THR A 18 -14.82 30.44 8.33
N PRO A 19 -15.06 30.91 7.10
CA PRO A 19 -14.04 30.94 6.04
C PRO A 19 -12.77 31.71 6.42
N ASP A 20 -12.88 32.85 7.08
CA ASP A 20 -11.73 33.69 7.44
C ASP A 20 -10.79 33.07 8.49
N GLN A 21 -11.29 32.04 9.18
CA GLN A 21 -10.49 31.27 10.13
C GLN A 21 -9.57 30.27 9.44
N LEU A 22 -9.82 29.94 8.17
CA LEU A 22 -9.02 28.96 7.42
C LEU A 22 -7.55 29.33 7.43
N ARG A 23 -6.70 28.36 7.78
CA ARG A 23 -5.25 28.50 7.56
C ARG A 23 -4.93 28.55 6.08
N ASP A 24 -3.76 29.09 5.76
CA ASP A 24 -3.23 29.10 4.41
C ASP A 24 -3.23 27.68 3.82
N GLY A 25 -3.86 27.55 2.65
CA GLY A 25 -4.07 26.29 1.96
C GLY A 25 -5.22 25.41 2.47
N ALA A 26 -5.80 25.63 3.67
CA ALA A 26 -6.94 24.85 4.15
C ALA A 26 -8.20 25.07 3.31
N ILE A 27 -8.94 23.99 3.04
CA ILE A 27 -10.20 24.03 2.27
C ILE A 27 -11.35 23.61 3.17
N GLY A 28 -12.47 24.32 3.12
CA GLY A 28 -13.71 23.94 3.80
C GLY A 28 -14.95 24.24 2.95
N PHE A 29 -16.03 23.49 3.19
CA PHE A 29 -17.36 23.80 2.64
C PHE A 29 -18.14 24.61 3.66
N TYR A 30 -18.79 25.68 3.22
CA TYR A 30 -19.54 26.57 4.09
C TYR A 30 -20.94 26.79 3.55
N THR A 31 -21.94 26.83 4.43
CA THR A 31 -23.30 27.23 4.07
C THR A 31 -23.31 28.64 3.48
N GLU A 32 -24.40 29.04 2.83
CA GLU A 32 -24.58 30.43 2.36
C GLU A 32 -24.36 31.49 3.47
N SER A 33 -24.64 31.15 4.73
CA SER A 33 -24.40 32.02 5.89
C SER A 33 -22.94 32.01 6.39
N GLY A 34 -22.03 31.29 5.74
CA GLY A 34 -20.63 31.19 6.13
C GLY A 34 -20.38 30.24 7.29
N THR A 35 -21.33 29.37 7.63
CA THR A 35 -21.16 28.35 8.69
C THR A 35 -20.52 27.11 8.12
N LEU A 36 -19.49 26.58 8.78
CA LEU A 36 -18.82 25.35 8.35
C LEU A 36 -19.79 24.17 8.21
N ILE A 37 -19.67 23.45 7.11
CA ILE A 37 -20.25 22.13 6.91
C ILE A 37 -19.18 21.12 7.39
N PRO A 38 -19.41 20.33 8.44
CA PRO A 38 -18.37 19.44 8.99
C PRO A 38 -17.93 18.34 8.03
N ALA A 39 -16.67 17.89 8.14
CA ALA A 39 -16.12 16.77 7.36
C ALA A 39 -16.90 15.48 7.58
N ALA A 40 -17.20 15.19 8.85
CA ALA A 40 -17.94 14.01 9.25
C ALA A 40 -19.44 14.34 9.30
N GLY A 41 -20.18 13.91 8.28
CA GLY A 41 -21.64 13.81 8.38
C GLY A 41 -22.41 14.13 7.11
N THR A 42 -23.73 14.05 7.24
CA THR A 42 -24.72 14.41 6.22
C THR A 42 -24.82 15.93 6.01
N GLY A 43 -23.81 16.72 6.36
CA GLY A 43 -23.85 18.19 6.33
C GLY A 43 -24.13 18.74 4.93
N MET A 44 -23.47 18.20 3.90
CA MET A 44 -23.81 18.51 2.52
C MET A 44 -25.24 18.10 2.15
N SER A 45 -25.84 17.14 2.87
CA SER A 45 -27.20 16.66 2.66
C SER A 45 -28.29 17.65 3.08
N THR A 46 -27.97 18.63 3.92
CA THR A 46 -28.94 19.57 4.53
C THR A 46 -28.79 21.01 4.03
N ALA A 47 -27.61 21.42 3.56
CA ALA A 47 -27.41 22.76 3.03
C ALA A 47 -28.04 22.94 1.63
N THR A 48 -28.99 23.86 1.50
CA THR A 48 -29.65 24.19 0.22
C THR A 48 -28.71 24.91 -0.75
N ARG A 49 -27.85 25.77 -0.21
CA ARG A 49 -26.79 26.49 -0.93
C ARG A 49 -25.52 26.53 -0.09
N PHE A 50 -24.37 26.37 -0.72
CA PHE A 50 -23.06 26.38 -0.07
C PHE A 50 -21.99 26.92 -1.01
N PHE A 51 -20.81 27.23 -0.49
CA PHE A 51 -19.63 27.56 -1.27
C PHE A 51 -18.41 26.83 -0.73
N ILE A 52 -17.37 26.75 -1.55
CA ILE A 52 -16.07 26.21 -1.18
C ILE A 52 -15.17 27.39 -0.85
N ALA A 53 -14.47 27.35 0.28
CA ALA A 53 -13.50 28.35 0.66
C ALA A 53 -12.10 27.73 0.81
N GLN A 54 -11.08 28.45 0.37
CA GLN A 54 -9.67 28.14 0.60
C GLN A 54 -9.04 29.28 1.40
N GLY A 55 -8.38 28.98 2.51
CA GLY A 55 -7.62 29.95 3.27
C GLY A 55 -6.37 30.39 2.51
N THR A 56 -6.05 31.68 2.60
CA THR A 56 -4.81 32.25 2.07
C THR A 56 -4.02 32.90 3.21
N SER A 57 -2.78 33.31 2.92
CA SER A 57 -1.96 34.07 3.87
C SER A 57 -2.61 35.35 4.41
N THR A 58 -3.56 35.95 3.67
CA THR A 58 -4.21 37.22 4.04
C THR A 58 -5.73 37.14 4.25
N GLY A 59 -6.38 36.02 3.92
CA GLY A 59 -7.85 35.92 3.96
C GLY A 59 -8.35 34.56 3.51
N CYS A 60 -9.40 34.55 2.70
CA CYS A 60 -9.88 33.35 2.02
C CYS A 60 -10.35 33.67 0.60
N LEU A 61 -10.28 32.67 -0.28
CA LEU A 61 -10.88 32.69 -1.62
C LEU A 61 -12.11 31.81 -1.59
N THR A 62 -13.21 32.25 -2.21
CA THR A 62 -14.49 31.53 -2.21
C THR A 62 -14.99 31.28 -3.62
N THR A 63 -15.63 30.14 -3.85
CA THR A 63 -16.45 29.92 -5.05
C THR A 63 -17.71 30.78 -4.99
N PRO A 64 -18.40 30.99 -6.13
CA PRO A 64 -19.82 31.34 -6.11
C PRO A 64 -20.65 30.32 -5.32
N LEU A 65 -21.85 30.73 -4.90
CA LEU A 65 -22.81 29.83 -4.25
C LEU A 65 -23.23 28.72 -5.23
N LEU A 66 -23.09 27.48 -4.78
CA LEU A 66 -23.54 26.26 -5.41
C LEU A 66 -24.91 25.89 -4.85
N ASP A 67 -25.89 25.64 -5.74
CA ASP A 67 -27.24 25.23 -5.34
C ASP A 67 -27.36 23.71 -5.34
N ARG A 68 -27.76 23.14 -4.19
CA ARG A 68 -27.94 21.70 -4.00
C ARG A 68 -28.98 21.12 -4.94
N ARG A 69 -29.99 21.88 -5.36
CA ARG A 69 -31.02 21.42 -6.32
C ARG A 69 -30.42 21.10 -7.69
N GLY A 70 -29.29 21.70 -8.02
CA GLY A 70 -28.52 21.37 -9.21
C GLY A 70 -27.63 20.13 -9.03
N ILE A 71 -27.37 19.65 -7.82
CA ILE A 71 -26.39 18.59 -7.55
C ILE A 71 -27.02 17.22 -7.80
N LYS A 72 -26.52 16.53 -8.83
CA LYS A 72 -26.93 15.17 -9.21
C LYS A 72 -26.30 14.10 -8.34
N SER A 73 -25.06 14.32 -7.89
CA SER A 73 -24.37 13.40 -7.00
C SER A 73 -23.26 14.11 -6.23
N THR A 74 -23.08 13.70 -4.98
CA THR A 74 -21.95 14.09 -4.14
C THR A 74 -21.21 12.82 -3.73
N LEU A 75 -19.92 12.74 -4.02
CA LEU A 75 -19.04 11.71 -3.47
C LEU A 75 -18.00 12.40 -2.58
N ILE A 76 -18.07 12.10 -1.28
CA ILE A 76 -17.01 12.40 -0.32
C ILE A 76 -16.35 11.05 -0.02
N GLN A 77 -15.04 10.95 -0.24
CA GLN A 77 -14.29 9.76 0.11
C GLN A 77 -13.07 10.14 0.94
N ASP A 78 -13.10 9.76 2.22
CA ASP A 78 -11.95 9.91 3.12
C ASP A 78 -10.75 9.11 2.60
N TYR A 79 -9.57 9.65 2.80
CA TYR A 79 -8.33 8.99 2.48
C TYR A 79 -8.20 7.70 3.28
N THR A 80 -8.18 6.59 2.55
CA THR A 80 -7.77 5.31 3.08
C THR A 80 -6.43 4.95 2.48
N ALA A 81 -5.44 4.62 3.30
CA ALA A 81 -4.13 4.23 2.81
C ALA A 81 -4.23 2.95 1.97
N PRO A 82 -3.55 2.89 0.81
CA PRO A 82 -3.46 1.65 0.05
C PRO A 82 -2.73 0.60 0.88
N VAL A 83 -3.18 -0.66 0.77
CA VAL A 83 -2.53 -1.78 1.45
C VAL A 83 -2.15 -2.83 0.43
N LEU A 84 -0.91 -3.32 0.53
CA LEU A 84 -0.45 -4.47 -0.26
C LEU A 84 -1.24 -5.70 0.14
N GLN A 85 -1.75 -6.42 -0.86
CA GLN A 85 -2.35 -7.72 -0.60
C GLN A 85 -1.29 -8.69 -0.05
N VAL A 86 -1.62 -9.34 1.06
CA VAL A 86 -0.82 -10.42 1.64
C VAL A 86 -1.65 -11.70 1.66
N SER A 87 -1.13 -12.73 1.01
CA SER A 87 -1.76 -14.05 0.92
C SER A 87 -0.79 -15.14 1.36
N TYR A 88 -1.31 -16.28 1.79
CA TYR A 88 -0.52 -17.41 2.26
C TYR A 88 -0.93 -18.68 1.53
N VAL A 89 0.04 -19.56 1.29
CA VAL A 89 -0.16 -20.96 0.94
C VAL A 89 0.46 -21.82 2.04
N GLY A 90 -0.35 -22.65 2.70
CA GLY A 90 0.04 -23.42 3.87
C GLY A 90 -0.10 -22.64 5.16
N PHE A 91 0.90 -22.74 6.05
CA PHE A 91 0.87 -22.03 7.33
C PHE A 91 0.82 -20.50 7.14
N ASN A 92 -0.09 -19.84 7.85
CA ASN A 92 -0.35 -18.40 7.72
C ASN A 92 0.18 -17.56 8.89
N GLY A 93 0.91 -18.19 9.83
CA GLY A 93 1.40 -17.53 11.04
C GLY A 93 0.71 -17.96 12.33
N THR A 94 -0.50 -18.48 12.21
CA THR A 94 -1.33 -18.96 13.34
C THR A 94 -1.84 -20.37 13.10
N SER A 95 -2.27 -20.68 11.87
CA SER A 95 -2.84 -21.97 11.48
C SER A 95 -2.52 -22.30 10.02
N GLY A 96 -3.05 -23.42 9.54
CA GLY A 96 -2.95 -23.84 8.15
C GLY A 96 -1.76 -24.77 7.89
N SER A 97 -1.87 -25.54 6.81
CA SER A 97 -0.89 -26.55 6.43
C SER A 97 -0.74 -26.63 4.92
N LEU A 98 0.46 -26.99 4.45
CA LEU A 98 0.65 -27.37 3.04
C LEU A 98 -0.12 -28.65 2.68
N GLN A 99 -0.57 -29.40 3.69
CA GLN A 99 -1.28 -30.67 3.55
C GLN A 99 -0.60 -31.63 2.56
N ASN A 100 0.74 -31.59 2.53
CA ASN A 100 1.49 -32.36 1.56
C ASN A 100 1.51 -33.84 1.95
N SER A 101 1.42 -34.71 0.96
CA SER A 101 1.74 -36.12 1.14
C SER A 101 3.24 -36.31 1.33
N THR A 102 3.63 -37.52 1.76
CA THR A 102 5.04 -37.94 1.68
C THR A 102 5.53 -37.75 0.25
N THR A 103 6.61 -36.99 0.09
CA THR A 103 7.13 -36.67 -1.25
C THR A 103 8.12 -37.74 -1.71
N VAL A 104 8.06 -38.08 -2.99
CA VAL A 104 9.10 -38.86 -3.67
C VAL A 104 10.00 -37.94 -4.50
N LYS A 105 11.16 -38.46 -4.92
CA LYS A 105 12.10 -37.68 -5.73
C LYS A 105 11.43 -37.25 -7.04
N ASN A 106 11.61 -35.97 -7.40
CA ASN A 106 11.03 -35.33 -8.59
C ASN A 106 9.54 -35.02 -8.52
N ASP A 107 8.90 -35.20 -7.36
CA ASP A 107 7.59 -34.61 -7.12
C ASP A 107 7.64 -33.10 -7.33
N THR A 108 6.49 -32.53 -7.69
CA THR A 108 6.37 -31.08 -7.93
C THR A 108 5.39 -30.45 -6.96
N ALA A 109 5.71 -29.21 -6.55
CA ALA A 109 4.78 -28.31 -5.89
C ALA A 109 4.70 -27.03 -6.71
N SER A 110 3.49 -26.56 -6.99
CA SER A 110 3.31 -25.35 -7.80
C SER A 110 2.35 -24.35 -7.19
N ILE A 111 2.68 -23.06 -7.36
CA ILE A 111 1.79 -21.93 -7.07
C ILE A 111 1.55 -21.18 -8.38
N LYS A 112 0.27 -21.01 -8.73
CA LYS A 112 -0.19 -20.18 -9.83
C LYS A 112 -0.76 -18.88 -9.29
N ILE A 113 -0.18 -17.76 -9.70
CA ILE A 113 -0.65 -16.42 -9.41
C ILE A 113 -1.43 -15.90 -10.61
N ILE A 114 -2.68 -15.50 -10.37
CA ILE A 114 -3.58 -14.94 -11.38
C ILE A 114 -3.79 -13.47 -11.01
N GLU A 115 -3.22 -12.55 -11.78
CA GLU A 115 -3.41 -11.11 -11.55
C GLU A 115 -4.82 -10.71 -11.94
N THR A 116 -5.62 -10.36 -10.94
CA THR A 116 -7.05 -10.02 -11.07
C THR A 116 -7.30 -8.56 -10.71
N THR A 117 -6.28 -7.71 -10.91
CA THR A 117 -6.40 -6.25 -10.83
C THR A 117 -7.48 -5.76 -11.79
N LEU A 118 -8.34 -4.83 -11.32
CA LEU A 118 -9.41 -4.25 -12.13
C LEU A 118 -8.84 -3.63 -13.41
N GLY A 119 -9.55 -3.79 -14.53
CA GLY A 119 -9.13 -3.27 -15.84
C GLY A 119 -8.10 -4.11 -16.60
N ARG A 120 -7.58 -5.21 -16.03
CA ARG A 120 -6.61 -6.10 -16.70
C ARG A 120 -7.21 -7.38 -17.30
N GLN A 121 -8.33 -7.27 -18.03
CA GLN A 121 -8.84 -8.42 -18.78
C GLN A 121 -8.18 -8.48 -20.17
N VAL A 122 -7.58 -9.59 -20.61
CA VAL A 122 -7.48 -10.93 -20.00
C VAL A 122 -6.46 -10.98 -18.84
N PHE A 123 -6.84 -11.64 -17.73
CA PHE A 123 -6.02 -11.72 -16.51
C PHE A 123 -4.67 -12.43 -16.75
N PRO A 124 -3.53 -11.75 -16.53
CA PRO A 124 -2.21 -12.35 -16.60
C PRO A 124 -2.01 -13.47 -15.56
N LYS A 125 -1.25 -14.51 -15.93
CA LYS A 125 -1.00 -15.68 -15.07
C LYS A 125 0.49 -16.01 -15.03
N GLN A 126 1.00 -16.30 -13.84
CA GLN A 126 2.37 -16.79 -13.63
C GLN A 126 2.31 -18.09 -12.81
N THR A 127 2.96 -19.15 -13.27
CA THR A 127 3.00 -20.45 -12.56
C THR A 127 4.43 -20.76 -12.17
N PHE A 128 4.65 -21.00 -10.89
CA PHE A 128 5.96 -21.28 -10.32
C PHE A 128 5.96 -22.70 -9.79
N THR A 129 6.91 -23.52 -10.24
CA THR A 129 6.99 -24.94 -9.89
C THR A 129 8.33 -25.24 -9.27
N ALA A 130 8.31 -25.78 -8.05
CA ALA A 130 9.48 -26.35 -7.39
C ALA A 130 9.51 -27.86 -7.62
N VAL A 131 10.70 -28.39 -7.94
CA VAL A 131 10.97 -29.83 -8.00
C VAL A 131 11.55 -30.26 -6.66
N LEU A 132 10.98 -31.30 -6.08
CA LEU A 132 11.24 -31.71 -4.70
C LEU A 132 12.17 -32.93 -4.64
N ALA A 133 12.95 -32.98 -3.56
CA ALA A 133 13.66 -34.17 -3.16
C ALA A 133 12.69 -35.20 -2.53
N ALA A 134 13.13 -36.45 -2.42
CA ALA A 134 12.41 -37.44 -1.63
C ALA A 134 12.37 -37.02 -0.15
N SER A 135 11.23 -37.25 0.52
CA SER A 135 11.02 -36.88 1.93
C SER A 135 11.28 -35.41 2.25
N ALA A 136 10.92 -34.50 1.33
CA ALA A 136 11.02 -33.07 1.53
C ALA A 136 10.15 -32.65 2.72
N THR A 137 10.72 -31.90 3.65
CA THR A 137 9.98 -31.37 4.80
C THR A 137 9.04 -30.23 4.36
N PRO A 138 8.02 -29.86 5.17
CA PRO A 138 7.21 -28.69 4.88
C PRO A 138 8.03 -27.41 4.66
N TYR A 139 9.15 -27.27 5.37
CA TYR A 139 10.10 -26.18 5.14
C TYR A 139 10.75 -26.27 3.76
N ASP A 140 11.26 -27.44 3.37
CA ASP A 140 11.95 -27.60 2.08
C ASP A 140 11.02 -27.31 0.88
N ILE A 141 9.74 -27.70 0.99
CA ILE A 141 8.72 -27.39 -0.01
C ILE A 141 8.49 -25.88 -0.10
N ALA A 142 8.25 -25.21 1.03
CA ALA A 142 8.04 -23.76 1.06
C ALA A 142 9.27 -22.98 0.58
N ALA A 143 10.48 -23.43 0.96
CA ALA A 143 11.75 -22.86 0.54
C ALA A 143 11.99 -22.99 -0.96
N GLY A 144 11.69 -24.16 -1.54
CA GLY A 144 11.77 -24.40 -2.98
C GLY A 144 10.83 -23.48 -3.75
N LEU A 145 9.57 -23.38 -3.32
CA LEU A 145 8.58 -22.48 -3.91
C LEU A 145 9.03 -21.02 -3.84
N ALA A 146 9.43 -20.54 -2.66
CA ALA A 146 9.89 -19.16 -2.48
C ALA A 146 11.11 -18.84 -3.36
N THR A 147 12.02 -19.80 -3.55
CA THR A 147 13.18 -19.65 -4.43
C THR A 147 12.77 -19.47 -5.89
N VAL A 148 11.86 -20.29 -6.40
CA VAL A 148 11.40 -20.21 -7.80
C VAL A 148 10.57 -18.93 -8.01
N LEU A 149 9.66 -18.59 -7.10
CA LEU A 149 8.88 -17.34 -7.11
C LEU A 149 9.77 -16.09 -7.13
N ASN A 150 10.85 -16.10 -6.34
CA ASN A 150 11.77 -14.98 -6.27
C ASN A 150 12.89 -15.02 -7.33
N SER A 151 12.94 -16.02 -8.20
CA SER A 151 13.92 -16.05 -9.30
C SER A 151 13.59 -15.01 -10.38
N THR A 152 14.59 -14.47 -11.07
CA THR A 152 14.43 -13.36 -12.03
C THR A 152 13.92 -13.78 -13.41
N ASN A 153 13.76 -15.08 -13.66
CA ASN A 153 13.56 -15.63 -15.00
C ASN A 153 12.17 -16.24 -15.12
N PHE A 154 11.16 -15.40 -15.38
CA PHE A 154 9.86 -15.88 -15.83
C PHE A 154 9.61 -15.45 -17.29
N SER A 155 9.41 -16.45 -18.16
CA SER A 155 9.03 -16.40 -19.58
C SER A 155 8.63 -15.02 -20.15
N GLY A 156 9.61 -14.16 -20.44
CA GLY A 156 9.38 -12.89 -21.16
C GLY A 156 8.77 -11.74 -20.35
N SER A 157 8.63 -11.86 -19.02
CA SER A 157 8.24 -10.73 -18.16
C SER A 157 9.23 -10.57 -17.00
N THR A 158 9.82 -9.38 -16.91
CA THR A 158 10.68 -8.97 -15.79
C THR A 158 9.88 -8.57 -14.55
N THR A 159 8.55 -8.42 -14.67
CA THR A 159 7.68 -7.99 -13.57
C THR A 159 7.00 -9.18 -12.89
N LYS A 160 7.37 -9.40 -11.62
CA LYS A 160 6.70 -10.34 -10.72
C LYS A 160 5.43 -9.72 -10.15
N PHE A 161 4.41 -10.53 -9.90
CA PHE A 161 3.20 -10.05 -9.22
C PHE A 161 3.36 -9.94 -7.70
N ALA A 162 4.15 -10.84 -7.10
CA ALA A 162 4.38 -10.90 -5.67
C ALA A 162 5.83 -11.27 -5.34
N GLN A 163 6.24 -10.96 -4.12
CA GLN A 163 7.43 -11.48 -3.47
C GLN A 163 7.01 -12.62 -2.54
N ALA A 164 7.83 -13.68 -2.48
CA ALA A 164 7.58 -14.84 -1.64
C ALA A 164 8.54 -14.91 -0.45
N GLU A 165 8.02 -15.22 0.73
CA GLU A 165 8.79 -15.44 1.95
C GLU A 165 8.33 -16.73 2.61
N VAL A 166 9.22 -17.40 3.33
CA VAL A 166 8.85 -18.63 4.04
C VAL A 166 8.49 -18.29 5.47
N VAL A 167 7.37 -18.84 5.91
CA VAL A 167 6.92 -18.83 7.30
C VAL A 167 6.85 -20.27 7.79
N THR A 168 7.10 -20.47 9.08
CA THR A 168 7.01 -21.80 9.71
C THR A 168 6.29 -21.70 11.03
N ASP A 169 5.65 -22.80 11.42
CA ASP A 169 5.23 -23.02 12.79
C ASP A 169 6.28 -23.85 13.53
N GLY A 170 6.46 -23.57 14.82
CA GLY A 170 7.48 -24.24 15.60
C GLY A 170 7.80 -23.59 16.95
N SER A 171 8.54 -24.33 17.77
CA SER A 171 9.10 -23.82 19.02
C SER A 171 10.28 -22.89 18.74
N LEU A 172 10.35 -21.77 19.45
CA LEU A 172 11.37 -20.74 19.27
C LEU A 172 12.32 -20.67 20.46
N ALA A 173 13.61 -20.58 20.17
CA ALA A 173 14.67 -20.38 21.14
C ALA A 173 15.52 -19.15 20.76
N ASN A 174 16.25 -18.63 21.74
CA ASN A 174 17.24 -17.57 21.51
C ASN A 174 18.53 -18.16 20.96
N TYR A 175 19.24 -17.36 20.17
CA TYR A 175 20.66 -17.61 19.92
C TYR A 175 21.49 -17.04 21.08
N THR A 176 22.66 -17.63 21.29
CA THR A 176 23.72 -17.18 22.17
C THR A 176 24.86 -16.62 21.34
N MET A 177 25.26 -15.39 21.60
CA MET A 177 26.40 -14.75 20.97
C MET A 177 27.44 -14.36 22.02
N THR A 178 28.71 -14.55 21.70
CA THR A 178 29.83 -14.11 22.55
C THR A 178 30.92 -13.44 21.71
N GLY A 179 31.86 -12.77 22.36
CA GLY A 179 32.93 -11.99 21.74
C GLY A 179 32.90 -10.52 22.19
N THR A 180 33.86 -9.73 21.73
CA THR A 180 33.89 -8.28 22.00
C THR A 180 33.09 -7.55 20.94
N THR A 181 32.00 -6.90 21.35
CA THR A 181 31.06 -6.17 20.48
C THR A 181 30.63 -6.98 19.25
N PRO A 182 30.11 -8.22 19.41
CA PRO A 182 29.84 -9.06 18.26
C PRO A 182 28.58 -8.58 17.54
N THR A 183 28.59 -8.67 16.20
CA THR A 183 27.47 -8.27 15.35
C THR A 183 27.14 -9.34 14.32
N VAL A 184 25.90 -9.32 13.81
CA VAL A 184 25.43 -10.18 12.71
C VAL A 184 24.89 -9.32 11.58
N THR A 185 25.47 -9.41 10.40
CA THR A 185 25.06 -8.60 9.24
C THR A 185 24.38 -9.45 8.18
N PHE A 186 23.10 -9.13 7.93
CA PHE A 186 22.33 -9.65 6.82
C PHE A 186 22.39 -8.65 5.67
N THR A 187 22.86 -9.07 4.50
CA THR A 187 22.94 -8.23 3.31
C THR A 187 21.84 -8.61 2.33
N ASN A 188 21.06 -7.63 1.88
CA ASN A 188 20.01 -7.85 0.88
C ASN A 188 20.57 -8.54 -0.37
N GLY A 189 19.90 -9.60 -0.83
CA GLY A 189 20.30 -10.38 -2.00
C GLY A 189 21.47 -11.35 -1.76
N SER A 190 22.08 -11.35 -0.57
CA SER A 190 23.15 -12.28 -0.21
C SER A 190 22.60 -13.53 0.47
N LYS A 191 23.23 -14.68 0.22
CA LYS A 191 23.04 -15.88 1.06
C LYS A 191 23.95 -15.89 2.28
N VAL A 192 25.06 -15.14 2.23
CA VAL A 192 26.06 -15.12 3.29
C VAL A 192 25.69 -14.06 4.32
N VAL A 193 25.63 -14.48 5.58
CA VAL A 193 25.46 -13.63 6.76
C VAL A 193 26.82 -13.54 7.44
N THR A 194 27.30 -12.32 7.67
CA THR A 194 28.64 -12.07 8.19
C THR A 194 28.60 -11.81 9.69
N LEU A 195 29.58 -12.33 10.41
CA LEU A 195 29.80 -12.03 11.82
C LEU A 195 30.88 -10.95 11.95
N GLY A 196 30.62 -9.91 12.73
CA GLY A 196 31.57 -8.83 13.02
C GLY A 196 31.97 -8.78 14.50
N GLY A 197 33.05 -8.07 14.80
CA GLY A 197 33.63 -7.95 16.15
C GLY A 197 34.95 -8.73 16.31
N THR A 198 35.54 -8.68 17.51
CA THR A 198 36.73 -9.47 17.82
C THR A 198 36.30 -10.83 18.35
N THR A 199 36.71 -11.91 17.66
CA THR A 199 36.37 -13.31 17.97
C THR A 199 34.85 -13.54 18.16
N PRO A 200 33.99 -13.12 17.22
CA PRO A 200 32.55 -13.26 17.39
C PRO A 200 32.15 -14.72 17.26
N THR A 201 31.31 -15.21 18.15
CA THR A 201 30.68 -16.53 17.99
C THR A 201 29.18 -16.40 18.14
N ILE A 202 28.46 -17.24 17.40
CA ILE A 202 27.03 -17.44 17.53
C ILE A 202 26.77 -18.95 17.50
N ASP A 203 25.86 -19.44 18.33
CA ASP A 203 25.46 -20.86 18.42
C ASP A 203 24.55 -21.30 17.26
N VAL A 204 25.00 -21.05 16.04
CA VAL A 204 24.36 -21.50 14.80
C VAL A 204 25.02 -22.78 14.30
N ALA A 205 24.20 -23.76 13.91
CA ALA A 205 24.63 -25.00 13.28
C ALA A 205 24.03 -25.18 11.88
N VAL A 206 24.67 -25.99 11.03
CA VAL A 206 24.09 -26.41 9.75
C VAL A 206 22.79 -27.17 9.99
N GLY A 207 21.75 -26.85 9.24
CA GLY A 207 20.39 -27.39 9.41
C GLY A 207 19.49 -26.54 10.29
N ASP A 208 20.03 -25.60 11.07
CA ASP A 208 19.23 -24.69 11.89
C ASP A 208 18.31 -23.83 11.01
N ILE A 209 17.10 -23.58 11.51
CA ILE A 209 16.16 -22.64 10.91
C ILE A 209 16.18 -21.34 11.71
N ILE A 210 16.69 -20.29 11.09
CA ILE A 210 16.71 -18.93 11.62
C ILE A 210 15.38 -18.26 11.26
N LYS A 211 14.73 -17.60 12.22
CA LYS A 211 13.68 -16.62 11.96
C LYS A 211 14.21 -15.21 12.17
N PHE A 212 13.93 -14.35 11.20
CA PHE A 212 14.31 -12.95 11.22
C PHE A 212 13.07 -12.05 11.17
N ASN A 213 13.11 -10.93 11.90
CA ASN A 213 12.18 -9.83 11.73
C ASN A 213 12.92 -8.49 11.92
N ALA A 214 12.62 -7.53 11.04
CA ALA A 214 13.33 -6.26 10.99
C ALA A 214 12.95 -5.28 12.12
N GLY A 215 11.73 -5.35 12.64
CA GLY A 215 11.19 -4.32 13.54
C GLY A 215 10.70 -4.86 14.88
N ALA A 216 10.71 -6.17 15.10
CA ALA A 216 10.18 -6.80 16.31
C ALA A 216 10.79 -8.17 16.56
N THR A 217 10.50 -8.73 17.74
CA THR A 217 10.83 -10.12 18.06
C THR A 217 10.14 -11.07 17.08
N PRO A 218 10.90 -11.97 16.42
CA PRO A 218 10.32 -12.97 15.54
C PRO A 218 9.36 -13.90 16.30
N THR A 219 8.18 -14.10 15.73
CA THR A 219 7.16 -15.06 16.15
C THR A 219 6.81 -15.97 14.97
N ASN A 220 5.91 -16.93 15.18
CA ASN A 220 5.41 -17.76 14.08
C ASN A 220 4.61 -16.93 13.06
N ALA A 221 4.01 -15.82 13.48
CA ALA A 221 3.20 -14.95 12.63
C ALA A 221 3.98 -13.90 11.83
N ASN A 222 5.13 -13.43 12.34
CA ASN A 222 5.83 -12.29 11.75
C ASN A 222 7.27 -12.60 11.32
N GLY A 223 7.82 -13.76 11.68
CA GLY A 223 9.21 -14.14 11.41
C GLY A 223 9.39 -14.82 10.07
N ILE A 224 10.32 -14.32 9.26
CA ILE A 224 10.71 -14.95 8.00
C ILE A 224 11.77 -16.01 8.31
N ALA A 225 11.50 -17.26 7.92
CA ALA A 225 12.41 -18.37 8.16
C ALA A 225 13.50 -18.43 7.08
N TYR A 226 14.68 -18.95 7.41
CA TYR A 226 15.80 -19.30 6.51
C TYR A 226 16.54 -20.50 7.10
N LYS A 227 17.09 -21.39 6.26
CA LYS A 227 17.84 -22.57 6.71
C LYS A 227 19.32 -22.33 6.56
N VAL A 228 20.09 -22.66 7.59
CA VAL A 228 21.54 -22.59 7.56
C VAL A 228 22.07 -23.82 6.81
N THR A 229 22.87 -23.56 5.79
CA THR A 229 23.43 -24.58 4.88
C THR A 229 24.93 -24.78 5.07
N ALA A 230 25.63 -23.76 5.59
CA ALA A 230 27.05 -23.83 5.91
C ALA A 230 27.35 -22.86 7.06
N VAL A 231 28.37 -23.19 7.87
CA VAL A 231 28.88 -22.32 8.95
C VAL A 231 30.39 -22.23 8.82
N SER A 232 30.91 -21.01 8.79
CA SER A 232 32.34 -20.70 8.89
C SER A 232 32.58 -20.07 10.25
N ALA A 233 33.02 -20.88 11.21
CA ALA A 233 33.16 -20.50 12.61
C ALA A 233 33.95 -19.19 12.76
N GLY A 234 33.39 -18.24 13.51
CA GLY A 234 34.02 -16.94 13.74
C GLY A 234 33.90 -15.92 12.59
N VAL A 235 33.33 -16.31 11.44
CA VAL A 235 33.35 -15.48 10.22
C VAL A 235 31.95 -15.25 9.65
N SER A 236 31.21 -16.32 9.38
CA SER A 236 29.93 -16.23 8.66
C SER A 236 29.12 -17.51 8.72
N PHE A 237 27.88 -17.45 8.25
CA PHE A 237 27.09 -18.63 7.91
C PHE A 237 26.25 -18.36 6.65
N THR A 238 25.83 -19.41 5.98
CA THR A 238 25.16 -19.33 4.67
C THR A 238 23.71 -19.81 4.76
N LEU A 239 22.79 -19.01 4.26
CA LEU A 239 21.36 -19.31 4.15
C LEU A 239 21.07 -20.12 2.88
N ASP A 240 19.99 -20.91 2.90
CA ASP A 240 19.50 -21.70 1.76
C ASP A 240 19.08 -20.84 0.56
N ARG A 241 18.51 -19.67 0.85
CA ARG A 241 18.11 -18.65 -0.13
C ARG A 241 18.70 -17.28 0.21
N ALA A 242 18.76 -16.40 -0.79
CA ALA A 242 19.19 -15.03 -0.58
C ALA A 242 18.25 -14.31 0.42
N PHE A 243 18.83 -13.49 1.29
CA PHE A 243 18.08 -12.68 2.22
C PHE A 243 17.26 -11.63 1.46
N GLY A 244 15.95 -11.60 1.72
CA GLY A 244 14.99 -10.80 0.96
C GLY A 244 14.61 -9.46 1.60
N GLY A 245 15.10 -9.20 2.81
CA GLY A 245 14.88 -7.94 3.52
C GLY A 245 15.97 -6.90 3.24
N SER A 246 15.78 -5.68 3.74
CA SER A 246 16.80 -4.63 3.68
C SER A 246 18.06 -5.01 4.45
N THR A 247 19.23 -4.57 3.97
CA THR A 247 20.52 -4.81 4.65
C THR A 247 20.50 -4.28 6.09
N GLN A 248 20.89 -5.12 7.04
CA GLN A 248 20.76 -4.88 8.48
C GLN A 248 21.99 -5.44 9.21
N THR A 249 22.54 -4.66 10.13
CA THR A 249 23.56 -5.13 11.10
C THR A 249 22.93 -5.15 12.47
N LEU A 250 22.87 -6.34 13.06
CA LEU A 250 22.31 -6.57 14.39
C LEU A 250 23.43 -6.53 15.43
N THR A 251 23.16 -5.83 16.53
CA THR A 251 23.95 -5.93 17.75
C THR A 251 23.76 -7.30 18.42
N GLN A 252 24.63 -7.62 19.38
CA GLN A 252 24.53 -8.83 20.19
C GLN A 252 23.13 -9.00 20.82
N ALA A 253 22.62 -7.95 21.48
CA ALA A 253 21.30 -7.99 22.14
C ALA A 253 20.17 -8.24 21.14
N GLU A 254 20.27 -7.68 19.93
CA GLU A 254 19.27 -7.89 18.89
C GLU A 254 19.26 -9.32 18.35
N ALA A 255 20.43 -9.87 18.08
CA ALA A 255 20.59 -11.23 17.59
C ALA A 255 20.27 -12.30 18.66
N GLN A 256 20.44 -11.99 19.94
CA GLN A 256 20.12 -12.94 21.04
C GLN A 256 18.64 -12.99 21.43
N GLY A 257 17.75 -12.22 20.80
CA GLY A 257 16.33 -12.47 21.01
C GLY A 257 15.33 -11.44 20.53
N THR A 258 15.73 -10.21 20.21
CA THR A 258 14.75 -9.19 19.77
C THR A 258 14.52 -9.16 18.28
N ARG A 259 15.41 -9.74 17.46
CA ARG A 259 15.32 -9.70 15.98
C ARG A 259 15.66 -11.01 15.28
N LEU A 260 16.27 -11.95 16.01
CA LEU A 260 16.51 -13.33 15.57
C LEU A 260 15.96 -14.35 16.58
N LYS A 261 15.48 -15.47 16.07
CA LYS A 261 15.14 -16.67 16.84
C LYS A 261 15.56 -17.93 16.10
N LYS A 262 15.94 -18.95 16.84
CA LYS A 262 16.11 -20.31 16.34
C LYS A 262 14.77 -21.03 16.38
N THR A 263 14.41 -21.73 15.30
CA THR A 263 13.26 -22.67 15.32
C THR A 263 13.79 -24.06 15.62
N THR A 264 13.41 -24.63 16.76
CA THR A 264 13.97 -25.91 17.25
C THR A 264 13.20 -27.13 16.77
N SER A 265 11.96 -26.95 16.34
CA SER A 265 11.11 -27.99 15.73
C SER A 265 10.15 -27.31 14.76
N ILE A 266 9.96 -27.89 13.57
CA ILE A 266 8.98 -27.39 12.59
C ILE A 266 7.78 -28.32 12.59
N THR A 267 6.61 -27.75 12.84
CA THR A 267 5.31 -28.46 12.81
C THR A 267 4.56 -28.17 11.51
N ALA A 268 4.73 -26.97 10.94
CA ALA A 268 4.13 -26.58 9.67
C ALA A 268 5.02 -25.61 8.89
N GLY A 269 4.87 -25.58 7.57
CA GLY A 269 5.52 -24.61 6.67
C GLY A 269 4.49 -23.88 5.83
N GLY A 270 4.84 -22.70 5.35
CA GLY A 270 3.99 -21.91 4.47
C GLY A 270 4.78 -20.89 3.66
N VAL A 271 4.16 -20.42 2.59
CA VAL A 271 4.69 -19.36 1.73
C VAL A 271 3.81 -18.13 1.90
N ARG A 272 4.38 -17.04 2.41
CA ARG A 272 3.77 -15.71 2.42
C ARG A 272 4.05 -15.03 1.08
N LEU A 273 3.00 -14.58 0.41
CA LEU A 273 3.07 -13.82 -0.83
C LEU A 273 2.57 -12.40 -0.60
N THR A 274 3.45 -11.42 -0.81
CA THR A 274 3.14 -10.00 -0.72
C THR A 274 3.13 -9.40 -2.11
N ALA A 275 2.06 -8.68 -2.47
CA ALA A 275 2.01 -7.96 -3.75
C ALA A 275 3.21 -7.02 -3.89
N ASN A 276 3.80 -6.94 -5.09
CA ASN A 276 4.97 -6.08 -5.33
C ASN A 276 4.62 -4.59 -5.46
N ASP A 277 3.33 -4.27 -5.61
CA ASP A 277 2.89 -2.90 -5.80
C ASP A 277 1.49 -2.72 -5.24
N VAL A 278 1.23 -1.52 -4.72
CA VAL A 278 -0.10 -1.11 -4.27
C VAL A 278 -1.01 -1.08 -5.49
N GLY A 279 -2.24 -1.57 -5.36
CA GLY A 279 -3.17 -1.59 -6.50
C GLY A 279 -3.13 -2.88 -7.31
N LYS A 280 -2.14 -3.75 -7.08
CA LYS A 280 -2.15 -5.11 -7.64
C LYS A 280 -2.98 -6.04 -6.77
N HIS A 281 -3.85 -6.80 -7.41
CA HIS A 281 -4.66 -7.83 -6.78
C HIS A 281 -4.41 -9.15 -7.49
N PHE A 282 -4.29 -10.24 -6.73
CA PHE A 282 -4.08 -11.56 -7.30
C PHE A 282 -4.85 -12.65 -6.57
N ARG A 283 -5.18 -13.72 -7.31
CA ARG A 283 -5.68 -14.96 -6.75
C ARG A 283 -4.64 -16.05 -6.89
N LEU A 284 -4.70 -17.01 -5.98
CA LEU A 284 -3.78 -18.14 -5.93
C LEU A 284 -4.50 -19.43 -6.30
N ALA A 285 -3.78 -20.32 -6.97
CA ALA A 285 -4.13 -21.71 -7.12
C ALA A 285 -2.88 -22.57 -6.89
N VAL A 286 -3.06 -23.77 -6.36
CA VAL A 286 -1.98 -24.71 -6.02
C VAL A 286 -2.15 -26.01 -6.80
N SER A 287 -1.05 -26.72 -7.04
CA SER A 287 -1.07 -28.05 -7.67
C SER A 287 0.15 -28.89 -7.27
N GLY A 288 0.12 -30.17 -7.67
CA GLY A 288 1.16 -31.13 -7.31
C GLY A 288 0.95 -31.64 -5.88
N VAL A 289 2.03 -31.89 -5.15
CA VAL A 289 1.94 -32.45 -3.79
C VAL A 289 1.30 -31.52 -2.76
N ILE A 290 1.06 -30.26 -3.12
CA ILE A 290 0.40 -29.25 -2.28
C ILE A 290 -1.01 -28.89 -2.77
N GLU A 291 -1.64 -29.73 -3.59
CA GLU A 291 -2.98 -29.46 -4.16
C GLU A 291 -4.08 -29.21 -3.11
N LYS A 292 -3.87 -29.69 -1.87
CA LYS A 292 -4.77 -29.50 -0.73
C LYS A 292 -4.28 -28.43 0.26
N ALA A 293 -3.25 -27.67 -0.08
CA ALA A 293 -2.72 -26.64 0.80
C ALA A 293 -3.78 -25.57 1.10
N ASP A 294 -3.81 -25.11 2.35
CA ASP A 294 -4.70 -24.03 2.74
C ASP A 294 -4.26 -22.71 2.09
N ILE A 295 -5.20 -21.96 1.51
CA ILE A 295 -4.94 -20.64 0.95
C ILE A 295 -5.65 -19.60 1.81
N THR A 296 -4.90 -18.68 2.41
CA THR A 296 -5.45 -17.60 3.25
C THR A 296 -5.15 -16.23 2.65
N TYR A 297 -6.15 -15.36 2.56
CA TYR A 297 -6.00 -13.95 2.17
C TYR A 297 -6.07 -13.08 3.42
N SER A 298 -4.92 -12.84 4.08
CA SER A 298 -4.88 -12.21 5.40
C SER A 298 -5.08 -10.71 5.36
N VAL A 299 -4.59 -10.05 4.30
CA VAL A 299 -4.77 -8.62 4.09
C VAL A 299 -5.47 -8.45 2.75
N PRO A 300 -6.77 -8.11 2.76
CA PRO A 300 -7.52 -7.95 1.53
C PRO A 300 -6.99 -6.75 0.75
N PHE A 301 -7.17 -6.81 -0.56
CA PHE A 301 -6.81 -5.72 -1.46
C PHE A 301 -7.54 -4.44 -1.08
N ASN A 302 -6.77 -3.38 -0.83
CA ASN A 302 -7.27 -2.03 -0.70
C ASN A 302 -6.43 -1.11 -1.60
N PRO A 303 -6.97 -0.61 -2.73
CA PRO A 303 -6.24 0.29 -3.62
C PRO A 303 -5.96 1.66 -2.97
N GLY A 304 -6.57 1.94 -1.82
CA GLY A 304 -6.62 3.25 -1.17
C GLY A 304 -7.59 4.21 -1.86
N SER A 305 -7.71 5.42 -1.32
CA SER A 305 -8.41 6.55 -1.96
C SER A 305 -7.39 7.45 -2.70
N GLY A 306 -7.72 7.90 -3.91
CA GLY A 306 -7.04 9.01 -4.62
C GLY A 306 -5.53 8.90 -4.84
N ARG A 307 -5.11 8.24 -5.92
CA ARG A 307 -3.71 8.27 -6.41
C ARG A 307 -3.45 9.46 -7.32
N ALA A 308 -2.21 9.95 -7.35
CA ALA A 308 -1.75 10.96 -8.31
C ALA A 308 -2.12 10.61 -9.76
N ALA A 309 -2.02 9.34 -10.18
CA ALA A 309 -2.44 8.91 -11.51
C ALA A 309 -3.95 8.98 -11.75
N GLN A 310 -4.77 8.77 -10.71
CA GLN A 310 -6.23 8.92 -10.80
C GLN A 310 -6.60 10.40 -10.86
N VAL A 311 -5.96 11.24 -10.05
CA VAL A 311 -6.10 12.71 -10.13
C VAL A 311 -5.66 13.21 -11.50
N LEU A 312 -4.52 12.75 -12.01
CA LEU A 312 -3.98 13.10 -13.31
C LEU A 312 -4.88 12.65 -14.46
N GLN A 313 -5.46 11.46 -14.37
CA GLN A 313 -6.40 10.96 -15.36
C GLN A 313 -7.69 11.79 -15.33
N MET A 314 -8.20 12.13 -14.14
CA MET A 314 -9.32 13.04 -13.98
C MET A 314 -8.97 14.42 -14.58
N GLU A 315 -7.84 15.03 -14.24
CA GLU A 315 -7.35 16.29 -14.82
C GLU A 315 -7.32 16.27 -16.36
N LYS A 316 -6.86 15.15 -16.94
CA LYS A 316 -6.82 14.96 -18.39
C LYS A 316 -8.21 14.80 -19.00
N ASP A 317 -9.07 13.99 -18.40
CA ASP A 317 -10.44 13.74 -18.88
C ASP A 317 -11.33 15.00 -18.78
N PHE A 318 -11.00 15.95 -17.89
CA PHE A 318 -11.68 17.25 -17.80
C PHE A 318 -11.05 18.33 -18.68
N SER A 319 -9.75 18.24 -19.01
CA SER A 319 -9.09 19.18 -19.92
C SER A 319 -9.61 19.09 -21.37
N SER A 320 -10.17 17.95 -21.76
CA SER A 320 -10.73 17.69 -23.11
C SER A 320 -12.15 18.24 -23.30
N TYR A 321 -12.82 18.73 -22.25
CA TYR A 321 -14.11 19.45 -22.35
C TYR A 321 -13.93 20.95 -22.72
N SER A 322 -13.02 21.22 -23.66
CA SER A 322 -12.59 22.55 -24.15
C SER A 322 -13.61 23.25 -25.07
N TYR A 323 -14.90 23.27 -24.71
CA TYR A 323 -15.88 24.10 -25.42
C TYR A 323 -16.73 24.93 -24.45
N GLY A 324 -16.08 25.93 -23.84
CA GLY A 324 -16.66 27.25 -23.62
C GLY A 324 -17.74 27.37 -22.54
N ASN A 325 -17.33 27.39 -21.27
CA ASN A 325 -17.61 28.44 -20.27
C ASN A 325 -17.31 27.92 -18.85
N TRP A 326 -17.17 28.87 -17.92
CA TRP A 326 -17.40 28.77 -16.45
C TRP A 326 -16.18 28.75 -15.51
N ASN A 327 -16.50 28.96 -14.23
CA ASN A 327 -15.96 29.93 -13.27
C ASN A 327 -14.85 29.33 -12.39
N LYS A 328 -13.60 29.64 -12.74
CA LYS A 328 -12.42 29.31 -11.91
C LYS A 328 -12.40 30.14 -10.62
N VAL A 329 -11.94 29.53 -9.53
CA VAL A 329 -11.55 30.27 -8.31
C VAL A 329 -10.18 30.88 -8.58
N GLY A 330 -10.14 32.11 -9.12
CA GLY A 330 -8.92 32.91 -9.31
C GLY A 330 -9.00 33.90 -10.48
N PRO A 331 -8.34 35.08 -10.40
CA PRO A 331 -8.28 36.02 -11.52
C PRO A 331 -7.51 35.41 -12.70
N TYR A 332 -8.04 35.67 -13.91
CA TYR A 332 -7.51 35.25 -15.21
C TYR A 332 -6.09 35.79 -15.45
N ALA A 333 -5.07 35.05 -15.02
CA ALA A 333 -3.78 35.08 -15.69
C ALA A 333 -3.75 33.90 -16.65
N VAL A 334 -3.67 34.18 -17.95
CA VAL A 334 -3.51 33.18 -19.00
C VAL A 334 -2.15 32.52 -18.78
N PHE A 335 -2.11 31.46 -17.98
CA PHE A 335 -1.00 30.53 -17.97
C PHE A 335 -1.20 29.60 -19.16
N GLY A 336 -0.18 29.53 -20.02
CA GLY A 336 -0.12 28.59 -21.15
C GLY A 336 -0.31 27.14 -20.70
N ALA A 337 -0.42 26.25 -21.70
CA ALA A 337 -0.53 24.79 -21.61
C ALA A 337 -0.82 24.21 -20.21
N ASN A 338 -2.05 23.69 -20.02
CA ASN A 338 -2.52 22.99 -18.80
C ASN A 338 -1.38 22.22 -18.14
N THR A 339 -0.75 22.84 -17.15
CA THR A 339 0.32 22.19 -16.41
C THR A 339 -0.39 21.25 -15.44
N LEU A 340 -0.15 19.95 -15.58
CA LEU A 340 -0.73 18.93 -14.71
C LEU A 340 -0.01 19.06 -13.36
N TYR A 341 -0.74 19.36 -12.29
CA TYR A 341 -0.16 19.75 -10.99
C TYR A 341 -0.09 18.60 -9.97
N THR A 342 -0.22 17.36 -10.42
CA THR A 342 -0.17 16.20 -9.54
C THR A 342 1.25 15.85 -9.13
N ASP A 343 1.50 15.81 -7.82
CA ASP A 343 2.70 15.20 -7.27
C ASP A 343 2.54 13.66 -7.30
N SER A 344 3.43 13.00 -8.03
CA SER A 344 3.47 11.53 -8.14
C SER A 344 3.75 10.79 -6.84
N THR A 345 4.28 11.48 -5.83
CA THR A 345 4.64 10.92 -4.52
C THR A 345 3.57 11.10 -3.44
N ALA A 346 2.52 11.85 -3.78
CA ALA A 346 1.45 12.27 -2.89
C ALA A 346 0.22 11.36 -2.89
N THR A 347 -0.56 11.44 -1.81
CA THR A 347 -1.87 10.81 -1.66
C THR A 347 -2.96 11.84 -1.46
N TYR A 348 -4.20 11.57 -1.88
CA TYR A 348 -5.26 12.59 -1.91
C TYR A 348 -6.63 12.11 -1.39
N ASP A 349 -7.32 12.97 -0.65
CA ASP A 349 -8.79 12.92 -0.51
C ASP A 349 -9.43 13.45 -1.80
N LEU A 350 -10.53 12.82 -2.23
CA LEU A 350 -11.24 13.20 -3.45
C LEU A 350 -12.68 13.62 -3.14
N PHE A 351 -13.06 14.77 -3.69
CA PHE A 351 -14.43 15.24 -3.72
C PHE A 351 -14.89 15.37 -5.17
N ASP A 352 -15.96 14.68 -5.54
CA ASP A 352 -16.63 14.83 -6.84
C ASP A 352 -18.03 15.40 -6.64
N ILE A 353 -18.28 16.58 -7.18
CA ILE A 353 -19.56 17.28 -7.13
C ILE A 353 -20.06 17.47 -8.56
N LYS A 354 -21.09 16.72 -8.94
CA LYS A 354 -21.76 16.88 -10.24
C LYS A 354 -22.98 17.76 -10.09
N THR A 355 -22.94 18.95 -10.66
CA THR A 355 -24.06 19.87 -10.73
C THR A 355 -24.63 19.95 -12.14
N THR A 356 -25.90 20.27 -12.28
CA THR A 356 -26.56 20.56 -13.55
C THR A 356 -27.23 21.90 -13.39
N ARG A 357 -26.98 22.81 -14.33
CA ARG A 357 -27.60 24.12 -14.28
C ARG A 357 -29.08 24.01 -14.63
N ILE A 358 -29.95 24.05 -13.63
CA ILE A 358 -31.38 24.27 -13.84
C ILE A 358 -31.53 25.78 -14.06
N SER A 359 -31.70 26.22 -15.30
CA SER A 359 -32.03 27.62 -15.58
C SER A 359 -33.47 27.87 -15.11
N PRO A 360 -33.74 28.85 -14.23
CA PRO A 360 -35.09 29.03 -13.68
C PRO A 360 -36.13 29.49 -14.70
N ASP A 361 -35.73 30.06 -15.85
CA ASP A 361 -36.67 30.60 -16.82
C ASP A 361 -36.24 30.31 -18.25
N LYS A 362 -36.84 29.29 -18.86
CA LYS A 362 -37.11 29.26 -20.30
C LYS A 362 -38.40 28.49 -20.56
N SER A 363 -39.53 29.19 -20.40
CA SER A 363 -40.78 28.77 -21.03
C SER A 363 -40.57 28.80 -22.55
N GLY A 364 -40.45 27.63 -23.16
CA GLY A 364 -40.40 27.49 -24.61
C GLY A 364 -38.98 27.44 -25.18
N MET A 365 -38.34 26.27 -25.06
CA MET A 365 -37.61 25.60 -26.13
C MET A 365 -37.14 24.24 -25.62
N ASP A 366 -37.70 23.18 -26.21
CA ASP A 366 -37.26 21.80 -26.04
C ASP A 366 -35.81 21.66 -26.50
N SER A 367 -34.90 21.68 -25.53
CA SER A 367 -33.69 20.87 -25.47
C SER A 367 -32.97 21.22 -24.17
N ASN A 368 -33.25 20.42 -23.13
CA ASN A 368 -32.48 20.38 -21.90
C ASN A 368 -31.04 19.92 -22.21
N ILE A 369 -30.22 20.77 -22.83
CA ILE A 369 -28.77 20.69 -22.70
C ILE A 369 -28.45 21.31 -21.34
N GLY A 370 -28.82 20.60 -20.27
CA GLY A 370 -28.36 20.92 -18.94
C GLY A 370 -26.86 20.70 -18.93
N ALA A 371 -26.07 21.77 -19.00
CA ALA A 371 -24.64 21.70 -18.82
C ALA A 371 -24.39 21.03 -17.46
N VAL A 372 -23.82 19.82 -17.49
CA VAL A 372 -23.38 19.11 -16.30
C VAL A 372 -22.01 19.67 -15.97
N ILE A 373 -21.95 20.41 -14.88
CA ILE A 373 -20.75 20.97 -14.30
C ILE A 373 -20.23 19.95 -13.28
N THR A 374 -18.98 19.54 -13.39
CA THR A 374 -18.36 18.65 -12.39
C THR A 374 -17.23 19.39 -11.70
N THR A 375 -17.30 19.54 -10.38
CA THR A 375 -16.24 20.13 -9.55
C THR A 375 -15.48 19.00 -8.87
N VAL A 376 -14.17 18.96 -9.08
CA VAL A 376 -13.28 18.00 -8.43
C VAL A 376 -12.38 18.73 -7.46
N VAL A 377 -12.35 18.29 -6.21
CA VAL A 377 -11.36 18.79 -5.24
C VAL A 377 -10.48 17.62 -4.83
N ALA A 378 -9.18 17.71 -5.10
CA ALA A 378 -8.19 16.78 -4.60
C ALA A 378 -7.40 17.45 -3.48
N ILE A 379 -7.41 16.88 -2.28
CA ILE A 379 -6.73 17.44 -1.11
C ILE A 379 -5.59 16.50 -0.72
N HIS A 380 -4.36 17.00 -0.61
CA HIS A 380 -3.21 16.19 -0.24
C HIS A 380 -3.36 15.61 1.19
N ALA A 381 -3.52 14.30 1.29
CA ALA A 381 -3.46 13.55 2.54
C ALA A 381 -1.97 13.40 2.92
N SER A 382 -1.47 14.08 3.97
CA SER A 382 -0.11 13.79 4.48
C SER A 382 -0.09 13.51 5.97
N ALA A 383 0.63 12.43 6.30
CA ALA A 383 1.34 12.27 7.55
C ALA A 383 2.45 13.33 7.65
N THR A 384 2.33 14.22 8.63
CA THR A 384 3.41 15.03 9.24
C THR A 384 4.49 15.57 8.30
N GLY A 385 4.23 16.73 7.70
CA GLY A 385 5.26 17.58 7.10
C GLY A 385 4.67 18.84 6.50
N ALA A 386 5.15 20.00 6.92
CA ALA A 386 4.88 21.25 6.24
C ALA A 386 5.85 21.36 5.05
N ASN A 387 5.36 21.28 3.82
CA ASN A 387 5.92 22.01 2.68
C ASN A 387 5.00 22.02 1.46
N SER A 388 5.03 23.17 0.79
CA SER A 388 4.52 23.53 -0.55
C SER A 388 3.04 23.30 -0.85
N ALA A 389 2.28 24.39 -0.69
CA ALA A 389 1.25 24.89 -1.61
C ALA A 389 0.37 23.86 -2.35
N LEU A 390 -0.91 23.80 -1.97
CA LEU A 390 -1.98 23.62 -2.95
C LEU A 390 -2.06 24.93 -3.76
N ASP A 391 -1.25 25.05 -4.81
CA ASP A 391 -1.33 26.18 -5.76
C ASP A 391 -2.58 26.10 -6.66
N THR A 392 -3.38 25.02 -6.57
CA THR A 392 -4.46 24.80 -7.53
C THR A 392 -5.67 24.09 -6.89
N ILE A 393 -6.78 24.81 -6.75
CA ILE A 393 -8.12 24.20 -6.83
C ILE A 393 -8.25 23.65 -8.26
N ILE A 394 -8.31 22.33 -8.41
CA ILE A 394 -8.44 21.66 -9.72
C ILE A 394 -9.86 21.86 -10.25
N ALA A 395 -10.11 23.08 -10.74
CA ALA A 395 -11.33 23.53 -11.39
C ALA A 395 -12.63 23.41 -10.55
N ALA A 396 -13.12 24.55 -10.09
CA ALA A 396 -14.56 24.81 -10.21
C ALA A 396 -14.80 25.16 -11.69
N ILE A 397 -15.54 24.32 -12.41
CA ILE A 397 -16.16 24.71 -13.68
C ILE A 397 -17.48 25.35 -13.29
#